data_AF-A0A4P7ZCW6-F1
#
_entry.id   AF-A0A4P7ZCW6-F1
#
_cell.length_a   1.000
_cell.length_b   1.000
_cell.length_c   1.000
_cell.angle_alpha   90.00
_cell.angle_beta   90.00
_cell.angle_gamma   90.00
#
_symmetry.space_group_name_H-M   'P 1'
#
loop_
_entity.id
_entity.type
_entity.pdbx_description
1 polymer ?
#
loop_
_entity_poly.entity_id
_entity_poly.type
_entity_poly.pdbx_seq_one_letter_code
_entity_poly.pdbx_strand_id
1 'polypeptide(L)'
;MKITFDPAKRDRTLRERGLDFADSGEVFAGRTIDIPDERFDYGETRIISVGHLRGRMVIVVGTQTEGGRRIISMRKANDREQTRFGQRLCEERLGEG
;
A
#
# COMPACT_ATOMS: atom_id res chain seq x y z
N MET A 1 -13.36 -0.36 -4.49
CA MET A 1 -13.36 0.67 -3.42
C MET A 1 -12.94 2.02 -4.00
N LYS A 2 -13.40 3.17 -3.45
CA LYS A 2 -12.97 4.50 -3.92
C LYS A 2 -11.54 4.81 -3.46
N ILE A 3 -10.66 5.20 -4.38
CA ILE A 3 -9.30 5.66 -4.07
C ILE A 3 -9.22 7.15 -4.34
N THR A 4 -8.80 7.92 -3.35
CA THR A 4 -8.54 9.37 -3.49
C THR A 4 -7.12 9.70 -3.08
N PHE A 5 -6.58 10.80 -3.61
CA PHE A 5 -5.23 11.26 -3.31
C PHE A 5 -5.03 12.70 -3.77
N ASP A 6 -3.98 13.33 -3.26
CA ASP A 6 -3.45 14.58 -3.78
C ASP A 6 -2.74 14.31 -5.13
N PRO A 7 -3.16 14.95 -6.24
CA PRO A 7 -2.54 14.76 -7.55
C PRO A 7 -1.04 15.09 -7.59
N ALA A 8 -0.59 16.13 -6.89
CA ALA A 8 0.81 16.51 -6.86
C ALA A 8 1.67 15.46 -6.15
N LYS A 9 1.14 14.82 -5.09
CA LYS A 9 1.82 13.71 -4.41
C LYS A 9 1.87 12.44 -5.26
N ARG A 10 0.77 12.12 -5.96
CA ARG A 10 0.73 11.01 -6.93
C ARG A 10 1.79 11.22 -8.00
N ASP A 11 1.77 12.36 -8.66
CA ASP A 11 2.65 12.70 -9.76
C ASP A 11 4.12 12.64 -9.37
N ARG A 12 4.46 13.18 -8.18
CA ARG A 12 5.82 13.09 -7.65
C ARG A 12 6.23 11.64 -7.39
N THR A 13 5.36 10.85 -6.76
CA THR A 13 5.66 9.44 -6.47
C THR A 13 5.82 8.62 -7.75
N LEU A 14 4.98 8.88 -8.75
CA LEU A 14 5.04 8.22 -10.05
C LEU A 14 6.37 8.52 -10.74
N ARG A 15 6.79 9.80 -10.79
CA ARG A 15 8.07 10.20 -11.37
C ARG A 15 9.28 9.64 -10.63
N GLU A 16 9.29 9.74 -9.31
CA GLU A 16 10.48 9.39 -8.50
C GLU A 16 10.60 7.88 -8.24
N ARG A 17 9.48 7.16 -8.16
CA ARG A 17 9.45 5.77 -7.67
C ARG A 17 8.80 4.79 -8.65
N GLY A 18 8.22 5.28 -9.75
CA GLY A 18 7.49 4.47 -10.72
C GLY A 18 6.26 3.79 -10.12
N LEU A 19 5.61 4.42 -9.14
CA LEU A 19 4.44 3.90 -8.44
C LEU A 19 3.30 4.90 -8.52
N ASP A 20 2.14 4.44 -8.99
CA ASP A 20 0.93 5.24 -9.08
C ASP A 20 0.01 4.95 -7.87
N PHE A 21 -0.46 6.00 -7.20
CA PHE A 21 -1.47 5.84 -6.15
C PHE A 21 -2.79 5.28 -6.68
N ALA A 22 -3.11 5.49 -7.95
CA ALA A 22 -4.29 4.91 -8.60
C ALA A 22 -4.24 3.37 -8.61
N ASP A 23 -3.03 2.79 -8.69
CA ASP A 23 -2.81 1.34 -8.67
C ASP A 23 -2.99 0.74 -7.25
N SER A 24 -3.14 1.55 -6.20
CA SER A 24 -3.33 1.03 -4.83
C SER A 24 -4.58 0.17 -4.68
N GLY A 25 -5.60 0.37 -5.53
CA GLY A 25 -6.77 -0.49 -5.61
C GLY A 25 -6.42 -1.95 -5.91
N GLU A 26 -5.42 -2.22 -6.76
CA GLU A 26 -4.95 -3.57 -7.06
C GLU A 26 -4.29 -4.22 -5.84
N VAL A 27 -3.56 -3.43 -5.04
CA VAL A 27 -2.93 -3.89 -3.81
C VAL A 27 -3.99 -4.35 -2.81
N PHE A 28 -5.03 -3.53 -2.62
CA PHE A 28 -6.12 -3.83 -1.69
C PHE A 28 -7.06 -4.94 -2.17
N ALA A 29 -7.09 -5.21 -3.49
CA ALA A 29 -7.81 -6.36 -4.04
C ALA A 29 -7.11 -7.70 -3.74
N GLY A 30 -5.81 -7.66 -3.47
CA GLY A 30 -5.03 -8.81 -3.01
C GLY A 30 -4.98 -8.93 -1.49
N ARG A 31 -4.17 -9.87 -1.00
CA ARG A 31 -3.89 -10.02 0.44
C ARG A 31 -3.07 -8.83 0.91
N THR A 32 -3.56 -8.15 1.95
CA THR A 32 -2.82 -7.08 2.63
C THR A 32 -2.68 -7.35 4.12
N ILE A 33 -1.63 -6.78 4.72
CA ILE A 33 -1.48 -6.65 6.16
C ILE A 33 -1.63 -5.17 6.49
N ASP A 34 -2.67 -4.84 7.25
CA ASP A 34 -3.00 -3.47 7.65
C ASP A 34 -2.57 -3.24 9.11
N ILE A 35 -1.80 -2.18 9.35
CA ILE A 35 -1.23 -1.85 10.67
C ILE A 35 -1.43 -0.35 10.93
N PRO A 36 -1.90 0.07 12.12
CA PRO A 36 -1.91 1.49 12.49
C PRO A 36 -0.52 2.14 12.41
N ASP A 37 -0.44 3.35 11.83
CA ASP A 37 0.78 4.17 11.82
C ASP A 37 0.81 5.06 13.07
N GLU A 38 1.27 4.49 14.18
CA GLU A 38 1.33 5.15 15.50
C GLU A 38 2.66 5.89 15.74
N ARG A 39 3.46 6.13 14.69
CA ARG A 39 4.77 6.77 14.85
C ARG A 39 4.68 8.21 15.31
N PHE A 40 3.60 8.90 14.94
CA PHE A 40 3.35 10.31 15.28
C PHE A 40 1.85 10.53 15.40
N ASP A 41 1.44 11.53 16.17
CA ASP A 41 0.07 12.04 16.14
C ASP A 41 -0.11 12.97 14.94
N TYR A 42 -0.79 12.47 13.91
CA TYR A 42 -1.06 13.20 12.68
C TYR A 42 -2.41 13.94 12.69
N GLY A 43 -3.16 13.89 13.79
CA GLY A 43 -4.54 14.39 13.87
C GLY A 43 -5.56 13.56 13.07
N GLU A 44 -5.12 12.45 12.47
CA GLU A 44 -5.96 11.50 11.74
C GLU A 44 -5.40 10.07 11.90
N THR A 45 -6.26 9.06 11.91
CA THR A 45 -5.82 7.67 11.88
C THR A 45 -5.20 7.34 10.53
N ARG A 46 -3.94 6.91 10.54
CA ARG A 46 -3.23 6.42 9.35
C ARG A 46 -3.00 4.92 9.46
N ILE A 47 -3.15 4.23 8.34
CA ILE A 47 -2.95 2.80 8.21
C ILE A 47 -1.81 2.58 7.21
N ILE A 48 -0.88 1.73 7.60
CA ILE A 48 0.14 1.13 6.74
C ILE A 48 -0.42 -0.19 6.23
N SER A 49 -0.63 -0.28 4.92
CA SER A 49 -0.99 -1.51 4.23
C SER A 49 0.21 -2.06 3.49
N VAL A 50 0.57 -3.30 3.79
CA VAL A 50 1.61 -4.06 3.08
C VAL A 50 0.92 -5.06 2.16
N GLY A 51 1.26 -5.06 0.87
CA GLY A 51 0.68 -5.98 -0.10
C GLY A 51 1.52 -6.08 -1.38
N HIS A 52 0.99 -6.74 -2.39
CA HIS A 52 1.66 -6.91 -3.67
C HIS A 52 0.99 -6.09 -4.78
N LEU A 53 1.80 -5.39 -5.58
CA LEU A 53 1.42 -4.80 -6.85
C LEU A 53 2.20 -5.51 -7.97
N ARG A 54 1.51 -6.31 -8.79
CA ARG A 54 2.08 -6.97 -9.97
C ARG A 54 3.41 -7.71 -9.66
N GLY A 55 3.41 -8.49 -8.58
CA GLY A 55 4.58 -9.26 -8.10
C GLY A 55 5.58 -8.48 -7.24
N ARG A 56 5.37 -7.19 -7.00
CA ARG A 56 6.27 -6.36 -6.16
C ARG A 56 5.63 -6.07 -4.82
N MET A 57 6.34 -6.30 -3.72
CA MET A 57 5.87 -5.91 -2.40
C MET A 57 5.93 -4.39 -2.24
N VAL A 58 4.80 -3.79 -1.86
CA VAL A 58 4.64 -2.34 -1.70
C VAL A 58 4.05 -2.02 -0.33
N ILE A 59 4.40 -0.84 0.15
CA ILE A 59 3.86 -0.20 1.33
C ILE A 59 2.98 0.95 0.86
N VAL A 60 1.71 0.91 1.23
CA VAL A 60 0.73 1.97 0.98
C VAL A 60 0.32 2.57 2.32
N VAL A 61 0.41 3.89 2.44
CA VAL A 61 -0.07 4.61 3.62
C VAL A 61 -1.29 5.42 3.24
N GLY A 62 -2.37 5.27 3.99
CA GLY A 62 -3.59 6.01 3.75
C GLY A 62 -4.47 6.09 4.99
N THR A 63 -5.57 6.81 4.85
CA THR A 63 -6.63 6.89 5.86
C THR A 63 -7.94 6.37 5.29
N GLN A 64 -8.81 5.84 6.17
CA GLN A 64 -10.14 5.40 5.77
C GLN A 64 -11.04 6.63 5.51
N THR A 65 -11.97 6.47 4.57
CA THR A 65 -12.97 7.47 4.19
C THR A 65 -14.32 6.79 4.03
N GLU A 66 -15.41 7.55 3.96
CA GLU A 66 -16.79 7.05 3.89
C GLU A 66 -17.09 6.06 2.74
N GLY A 67 -16.23 5.94 1.73
CA GLY A 67 -16.40 4.98 0.63
C GLY A 67 -15.12 4.30 0.14
N GLY A 68 -14.03 4.41 0.90
CA GLY A 68 -12.75 3.84 0.49
C GLY A 68 -11.56 4.44 1.23
N ARG A 69 -10.46 4.71 0.53
CA ARG A 69 -9.19 5.15 1.15
C ARG A 69 -8.64 6.40 0.48
N ARG A 70 -8.11 7.32 1.30
CA ARG A 70 -7.29 8.44 0.84
C ARG A 70 -5.82 8.08 0.99
N ILE A 71 -5.11 7.97 -0.13
CA ILE A 71 -3.70 7.59 -0.16
C ILE A 71 -2.82 8.81 0.08
N ILE A 72 -1.87 8.63 1.00
CA ILE A 72 -0.95 9.65 1.47
C ILE A 72 0.45 9.39 0.91
N SER A 73 0.86 8.11 0.85
CA SER A 73 2.18 7.69 0.39
C SER A 73 2.17 6.27 -0.17
N MET A 74 3.08 5.99 -1.10
CA MET A 74 3.33 4.66 -1.64
C MET A 74 4.82 4.48 -1.91
N ARG A 75 5.34 3.29 -1.64
CA ARG A 75 6.73 2.92 -1.92
C ARG A 75 6.89 1.40 -2.03
N LYS A 76 8.03 0.97 -2.55
CA LYS A 76 8.47 -0.42 -2.43
C LYS A 76 8.80 -0.73 -0.97
N ALA A 77 8.52 -1.96 -0.55
CA ALA A 77 9.06 -2.48 0.70
C ALA A 77 10.59 -2.58 0.58
N ASN A 78 11.31 -2.24 1.65
CA ASN A 78 12.75 -2.50 1.72
C ASN A 78 13.02 -3.97 2.09
N ASP A 79 14.26 -4.42 2.02
CA ASP A 79 14.62 -5.83 2.25
C ASP A 79 14.21 -6.34 3.64
N ARG A 80 14.32 -5.48 4.68
CA ARG A 80 13.89 -5.83 6.04
C ARG A 80 12.38 -6.04 6.11
N GLU A 81 11.61 -5.21 5.44
CA GLU A 81 10.15 -5.32 5.36
C GLU A 81 9.73 -6.53 4.52
N GLN A 82 10.41 -6.78 3.40
CA GLN A 82 10.18 -7.96 2.57
C GLN A 82 10.39 -9.24 3.37
N THR A 83 11.48 -9.34 4.15
CA THR A 83 11.71 -10.49 5.04
C THR A 83 10.63 -10.59 6.12
N ARG A 84 10.25 -9.47 6.75
CA ARG A 84 9.27 -9.45 7.84
C ARG A 84 7.85 -9.84 7.41
N PHE A 85 7.44 -9.38 6.23
CA PHE A 85 6.07 -9.54 5.75
C PHE A 85 5.92 -10.61 4.66
N GLY A 86 7.02 -10.99 4.01
CA GLY A 86 7.04 -11.95 2.91
C GLY A 86 6.36 -13.25 3.27
N GLN A 87 6.81 -13.94 4.32
CA GLN A 87 6.20 -15.21 4.75
C GLN A 87 4.69 -15.09 5.03
N ARG A 88 4.24 -13.97 5.61
CA ARG A 88 2.83 -13.73 5.95
C ARG A 88 1.96 -13.42 4.73
N LEU A 89 2.58 -12.96 3.64
CA LEU A 89 1.94 -12.64 2.37
C LEU A 89 2.14 -13.74 1.30
N CYS A 90 3.04 -14.71 1.55
CA CYS A 90 3.47 -15.74 0.60
C CYS A 90 2.66 -17.03 0.70
N GLU A 91 1.59 -17.10 1.50
CA GLU A 91 0.67 -18.25 1.52
C GLU A 91 -0.16 -18.28 0.22
N GLU A 92 0.52 -18.82 -0.79
CA GLU A 92 0.18 -19.49 -2.04
C GLU A 92 -0.97 -18.97 -2.92
N ARG A 93 -0.56 -18.43 -4.07
CA ARG A 93 -0.97 -19.01 -5.36
C ARG A 93 -0.08 -20.22 -5.66
N LEU A 94 -0.49 -21.40 -5.19
CA LEU A 94 -0.33 -22.64 -5.94
C LEU A 94 -1.67 -22.90 -6.64
N GLY A 95 -1.68 -22.81 -7.96
CA GLY A 95 -2.86 -22.84 -8.83
C GLY A 95 -2.78 -21.65 -9.80
N GLU A 96 -2.61 -21.82 -11.10
CA GLU A 96 -2.82 -22.96 -11.98
C GLU A 96 -1.80 -22.89 -13.14
N GLY A 97 -1.64 -24.03 -13.82
CA GLY A 97 -0.73 -24.24 -14.94
C GLY A 97 -1.18 -23.68 -16.29
#